data_AF-A0A820QT10-F1
#
_entry.id   AF-A0A820QT10-F1
#
_cell.length_a   1.000
_cell.length_b   1.000
_cell.length_c   1.000
_cell.angle_alpha   90.00
_cell.angle_beta   90.00
_cell.angle_gamma   90.00
#
_symmetry.space_group_name_H-M   'P 1'
#
loop_
_entity.id
_entity.type
_entity.pdbx_description
1 polymer ?
#
loop_
_entity_poly.entity_id
_entity_poly.type
_entity_poly.pdbx_seq_one_letter_code
_entity_poly.pdbx_strand_id
1 'polypeptide(L)'
;MSTSPSQRNSSPDAATTLASNVNEDDAQQFQQIIRDRKYEREDIQKKAFTKWINNQLDNTSSTLAVTDLFQDLRDGIVLLRLLEVLTGNEYKRENGKMRVHHIGNVNKVIAVLNEHGIKLLGISSNDIVDGNPKLTLALIWSIIQYWQGKDVIQSAVPDSRQTNIEKFLLSWCQQQTKGYKGVEINDFTRSWQDGLAFNALIHKFRPDLFDYDDLLQNASARNLEHAFSVAKNVFKIDRYLDVEDILSDYPDRKSILMYVMCLFQQLPSSNIVIEDNEKNEPSTTTITSDDTTEIKSLSENAATELENFKTNIERILQWILQLEDELDKQDKTVSNDLKTIKEQFQNHEEFMISLTKDQNQIGDILHEGNHFLKSHKMNMQPGEENEIKEQMKTLNYRWELLRSKSLDRQS
;
A
#
# COMPACT_ATOMS: atom_id res chain seq x y z
N MET A 1 35.21 71.15 -17.51
CA MET A 1 35.15 70.15 -18.59
C MET A 1 35.06 68.79 -17.92
N SER A 2 33.85 68.21 -17.93
CA SER A 2 33.52 66.97 -17.21
C SER A 2 33.60 65.79 -18.19
N THR A 3 34.23 64.70 -17.77
CA THR A 3 34.40 63.45 -18.52
C THR A 3 33.28 62.46 -18.18
N SER A 4 32.59 61.94 -19.20
CA SER A 4 31.62 60.83 -19.08
C SER A 4 32.28 59.50 -19.44
N PRO A 5 31.98 58.39 -18.73
CA PRO A 5 32.52 57.07 -19.06
C PRO A 5 31.61 56.28 -20.03
N SER A 6 32.24 55.54 -20.93
CA SER A 6 31.62 54.65 -21.92
C SER A 6 30.95 53.42 -21.28
N GLN A 7 29.68 53.18 -21.64
CA GLN A 7 28.97 51.92 -21.36
C GLN A 7 29.51 50.80 -22.28
N ARG A 8 29.97 49.69 -21.70
CA ARG A 8 30.14 48.42 -22.41
C ARG A 8 28.84 47.63 -22.30
N ASN A 9 28.22 47.31 -23.44
CA ASN A 9 27.19 46.28 -23.54
C ASN A 9 27.85 44.90 -23.43
N SER A 10 27.57 44.19 -22.34
CA SER A 10 27.82 42.74 -22.21
C SER A 10 26.54 42.00 -22.62
N SER A 11 26.64 41.15 -23.65
CA SER A 11 25.58 40.18 -24.01
C SER A 11 25.38 39.18 -22.87
N PRO A 12 24.16 38.65 -22.64
CA PRO A 12 23.95 37.65 -21.61
C PRO A 12 24.66 36.34 -22.03
N ASP A 13 25.51 35.85 -21.14
CA ASP A 13 26.35 34.67 -21.31
C ASP A 13 25.53 33.42 -21.64
N ALA A 14 25.93 32.71 -22.70
CA ALA A 14 25.39 31.42 -23.11
C ALA A 14 25.42 30.35 -21.99
N ALA A 15 26.25 30.54 -20.96
CA ALA A 15 26.35 29.68 -19.79
C ALA A 15 25.11 29.73 -18.87
N THR A 16 24.41 30.88 -18.79
CA THR A 16 23.19 31.02 -17.99
C THR A 16 22.02 30.29 -18.65
N THR A 17 21.94 30.34 -19.98
CA THR A 17 20.93 29.61 -20.78
C THR A 17 21.16 28.10 -20.77
N LEU A 18 22.42 27.65 -20.73
CA LEU A 18 22.75 26.23 -20.62
C LEU A 18 22.40 25.66 -19.23
N ALA A 19 22.64 26.41 -18.14
CA ALA A 19 22.34 25.96 -16.78
C ALA A 19 20.82 25.94 -16.46
N SER A 20 20.05 26.87 -17.01
CA SER A 20 18.58 26.86 -16.88
C SER A 20 17.94 25.68 -17.62
N ASN A 21 18.47 25.34 -18.80
CA ASN A 21 17.95 24.21 -19.59
C ASN A 21 18.26 22.85 -18.96
N VAL A 22 19.43 22.69 -18.32
CA VAL A 22 19.80 21.43 -17.63
C VAL A 22 18.88 21.12 -16.45
N ASN A 23 18.48 22.13 -15.66
CA ASN A 23 17.58 21.92 -14.52
C ASN A 23 16.13 21.62 -14.93
N GLU A 24 15.64 22.19 -16.04
CA GLU A 24 14.32 21.85 -16.59
C GLU A 24 14.30 20.45 -17.22
N ASP A 25 15.37 20.08 -17.93
CA ASP A 25 15.50 18.76 -18.54
C ASP A 25 15.55 17.65 -17.47
N ASP A 26 16.28 17.85 -16.37
CA ASP A 26 16.35 16.89 -15.25
C ASP A 26 15.00 16.75 -14.52
N ALA A 27 14.27 17.86 -14.31
CA ALA A 27 12.95 17.83 -13.71
C ALA A 27 11.90 17.14 -14.61
N GLN A 28 11.97 17.38 -15.92
CA GLN A 28 11.13 16.69 -16.90
C GLN A 28 11.46 15.20 -16.96
N GLN A 29 12.75 14.83 -16.94
CA GLN A 29 13.19 13.45 -16.90
C GLN A 29 12.71 12.74 -15.64
N PHE A 30 12.77 13.40 -14.47
CA PHE A 30 12.27 12.85 -13.21
C PHE A 30 10.74 12.66 -13.22
N GLN A 31 9.98 13.65 -13.73
CA GLN A 31 8.53 13.51 -13.88
C GLN A 31 8.17 12.39 -14.87
N GLN A 32 8.95 12.24 -15.94
CA GLN A 32 8.79 11.17 -16.90
C GLN A 32 9.05 9.81 -16.27
N ILE A 33 10.11 9.66 -15.48
CA ILE A 33 10.41 8.43 -14.71
C ILE A 33 9.27 8.10 -13.74
N ILE A 34 8.73 9.08 -13.00
CA ILE A 34 7.60 8.85 -12.08
C ILE A 34 6.36 8.38 -12.86
N ARG A 35 6.09 9.03 -14.00
CA ARG A 35 4.97 8.71 -14.87
C ARG A 35 5.11 7.30 -15.45
N ASP A 36 6.28 6.96 -15.96
CA ASP A 36 6.57 5.65 -16.54
C ASP A 36 6.46 4.54 -15.49
N ARG A 37 7.01 4.75 -14.28
CA ARG A 37 6.86 3.82 -13.15
C ARG A 37 5.39 3.63 -12.75
N LYS A 38 4.60 4.71 -12.77
CA LYS A 38 3.17 4.64 -12.43
C LYS A 38 2.43 3.81 -13.48
N TYR A 39 2.69 4.02 -14.76
CA TYR A 39 2.05 3.26 -15.83
C TYR A 39 2.48 1.80 -15.83
N GLU A 40 3.75 1.51 -15.57
CA GLU A 40 4.25 0.14 -15.44
C GLU A 40 3.49 -0.63 -14.34
N ARG A 41 3.30 -0.02 -13.16
CA ARG A 41 2.51 -0.64 -12.08
C ARG A 41 1.02 -0.80 -12.45
N GLU A 42 0.43 0.19 -13.09
CA GLU A 42 -0.96 0.11 -13.56
C GLU A 42 -1.13 -1.01 -14.60
N ASP A 43 -0.15 -1.23 -15.48
CA ASP A 43 -0.16 -2.28 -16.49
C ASP A 43 0.06 -3.68 -15.90
N ILE A 44 0.98 -3.83 -14.96
CA ILE A 44 1.18 -5.09 -14.21
C ILE A 44 -0.13 -5.49 -13.52
N GLN A 45 -0.73 -4.54 -12.81
CA GLN A 45 -1.99 -4.78 -12.09
C GLN A 45 -3.15 -5.07 -13.06
N LYS A 46 -3.22 -4.35 -14.19
CA LYS A 46 -4.19 -4.61 -15.26
C LYS A 46 -4.08 -6.05 -15.76
N LYS A 47 -2.87 -6.54 -16.09
CA LYS A 47 -2.67 -7.92 -16.55
C LYS A 47 -3.13 -8.93 -15.50
N ALA A 48 -2.68 -8.77 -14.25
CA ALA A 48 -3.01 -9.70 -13.17
C ALA A 48 -4.52 -9.77 -12.92
N PHE A 49 -5.19 -8.61 -12.84
CA PHE A 49 -6.63 -8.54 -12.63
C PHE A 49 -7.43 -9.07 -13.82
N THR A 50 -6.95 -8.84 -15.06
CA THR A 50 -7.58 -9.40 -16.26
C THR A 50 -7.55 -10.93 -16.24
N LYS A 51 -6.39 -11.52 -15.93
CA LYS A 51 -6.25 -12.98 -15.80
C LYS A 51 -7.15 -13.53 -14.69
N TRP A 52 -7.22 -12.84 -13.55
CA TRP A 52 -8.08 -13.25 -12.44
C TRP A 52 -9.57 -13.23 -12.84
N ILE A 53 -10.06 -12.15 -13.46
CA ILE A 53 -11.45 -12.05 -13.93
C ILE A 53 -11.75 -13.18 -14.92
N ASN A 54 -10.89 -13.38 -15.91
CA ASN A 54 -11.09 -14.42 -16.92
C ASN A 54 -11.17 -15.82 -16.27
N ASN A 55 -10.33 -16.09 -15.27
CA ASN A 55 -10.39 -17.38 -14.58
C ASN A 55 -11.69 -17.57 -13.79
N GLN A 56 -12.25 -16.51 -13.19
CA GLN A 56 -13.57 -16.60 -12.56
C GLN A 56 -14.66 -16.91 -13.59
N LEU A 57 -14.58 -16.30 -14.78
CA LEU A 57 -15.58 -16.45 -15.84
C LEU A 57 -15.50 -17.79 -16.57
N ASP A 58 -14.31 -18.34 -16.77
CA ASP A 58 -14.07 -19.61 -17.48
C ASP A 58 -14.82 -20.79 -16.83
N ASN A 59 -14.99 -20.76 -15.51
CA ASN A 59 -15.74 -21.78 -14.75
C ASN A 59 -17.24 -21.84 -15.10
N THR A 60 -17.74 -20.93 -15.94
CA THR A 60 -19.19 -20.76 -16.19
C THR A 60 -19.60 -20.95 -17.65
N SER A 61 -18.74 -21.56 -18.49
CA SER A 61 -18.99 -21.79 -19.94
C SER A 61 -19.32 -20.51 -20.73
N SER A 62 -18.92 -19.34 -20.24
CA SER A 62 -19.19 -18.06 -20.90
C SER A 62 -18.13 -17.72 -21.93
N THR A 63 -18.54 -17.31 -23.14
CA THR A 63 -17.64 -16.79 -24.20
C THR A 63 -17.15 -15.35 -23.92
N LEU A 64 -17.37 -14.84 -22.71
CA LEU A 64 -17.04 -13.47 -22.30
C LEU A 64 -15.63 -13.46 -21.70
N ALA A 65 -14.62 -13.25 -22.54
CA ALA A 65 -13.25 -13.04 -22.11
C ALA A 65 -12.90 -11.55 -22.15
N VAL A 66 -12.27 -11.06 -21.08
CA VAL A 66 -11.72 -9.71 -21.01
C VAL A 66 -10.37 -9.70 -21.71
N THR A 67 -10.21 -8.76 -22.64
CA THR A 67 -8.98 -8.51 -23.39
C THR A 67 -8.36 -7.17 -23.01
N ASP A 68 -9.17 -6.12 -22.88
CA ASP A 68 -8.77 -4.83 -22.36
C ASP A 68 -9.67 -4.44 -21.20
N LEU A 69 -9.14 -4.60 -19.98
CA LEU A 69 -9.83 -4.28 -18.73
C LEU A 69 -10.49 -2.88 -18.72
N PHE A 70 -9.88 -1.88 -19.35
CA PHE A 70 -10.39 -0.51 -19.31
C PHE A 70 -11.45 -0.22 -20.37
N GLN A 71 -11.62 -1.11 -21.36
CA GLN A 71 -12.68 -1.02 -22.37
C GLN A 71 -13.82 -1.99 -22.09
N ASP A 72 -13.49 -3.24 -21.81
CA ASP A 72 -14.45 -4.35 -21.75
C ASP A 72 -15.33 -4.30 -20.49
N LEU A 73 -14.96 -3.53 -19.47
CA LEU A 73 -15.75 -3.34 -18.25
C LEU A 73 -16.73 -2.16 -18.33
N ARG A 74 -16.62 -1.30 -19.36
CA ARG A 74 -17.30 0.00 -19.41
C ARG A 74 -18.82 -0.10 -19.53
N ASP A 75 -19.34 -1.19 -20.08
CA ASP A 75 -20.79 -1.41 -20.23
C ASP A 75 -21.46 -2.05 -18.99
N GLY A 76 -20.64 -2.44 -18.01
CA GLY A 76 -21.05 -3.10 -16.77
C GLY A 76 -21.48 -4.56 -16.92
N ILE A 77 -21.50 -5.13 -18.13
CA ILE A 77 -22.00 -6.50 -18.37
C ILE A 77 -21.04 -7.52 -17.78
N VAL A 78 -19.75 -7.37 -18.04
CA VAL A 78 -18.70 -8.25 -17.50
C VAL A 78 -18.66 -8.16 -15.97
N LEU A 79 -18.79 -6.95 -15.42
CA LEU A 79 -18.81 -6.73 -13.97
C LEU A 79 -20.02 -7.42 -13.32
N LEU A 80 -21.21 -7.27 -13.89
CA LEU A 80 -22.38 -7.98 -13.40
C LEU A 80 -22.18 -9.49 -13.48
N ARG A 81 -21.66 -10.00 -14.61
CA ARG A 81 -21.40 -11.44 -14.76
C ARG A 81 -20.41 -11.97 -13.74
N LEU A 82 -19.33 -11.24 -13.49
CA LEU A 82 -18.36 -11.56 -12.45
C LEU A 82 -19.05 -11.65 -11.07
N LEU A 83 -19.89 -10.68 -10.73
CA LEU A 83 -20.65 -10.71 -9.48
C LEU A 83 -21.65 -11.86 -9.41
N GLU A 84 -22.26 -12.27 -10.52
CA GLU A 84 -23.12 -13.47 -10.54
C GLU A 84 -22.34 -14.72 -10.17
N VAL A 85 -21.13 -14.89 -10.72
CA VAL A 85 -20.24 -16.02 -10.39
C VAL A 85 -19.84 -15.98 -8.91
N LEU A 86 -19.45 -14.80 -8.41
CA LEU A 86 -18.95 -14.65 -7.04
C LEU A 86 -20.05 -14.74 -5.96
N THR A 87 -21.28 -14.36 -6.28
CA THR A 87 -22.41 -14.36 -5.33
C THR A 87 -23.33 -15.56 -5.48
N GLY A 88 -23.30 -16.24 -6.62
CA GLY A 88 -24.27 -17.26 -6.99
C GLY A 88 -25.67 -16.72 -7.36
N ASN A 89 -25.84 -15.40 -7.47
CA ASN A 89 -27.12 -14.75 -7.81
C ASN A 89 -27.15 -14.32 -9.27
N GLU A 90 -28.35 -14.15 -9.85
CA GLU A 90 -28.52 -13.60 -11.19
C GLU A 90 -28.92 -12.12 -11.14
N TYR A 91 -28.32 -11.28 -11.99
CA TYR A 91 -28.58 -9.85 -12.02
C TYR A 91 -29.18 -9.38 -13.35
N LYS A 92 -30.27 -8.61 -13.28
CA LYS A 92 -30.93 -8.06 -14.47
C LYS A 92 -30.06 -7.02 -15.17
N ARG A 93 -29.81 -7.21 -16.46
CA ARG A 93 -29.04 -6.30 -17.31
C ARG A 93 -29.95 -5.31 -18.04
N GLU A 94 -29.50 -4.08 -18.19
CA GLU A 94 -30.08 -3.14 -19.15
C GLU A 94 -29.53 -3.45 -20.54
N ASN A 95 -30.45 -3.70 -21.47
CA ASN A 95 -30.11 -4.06 -22.84
C ASN A 95 -30.02 -2.78 -23.67
N GLY A 96 -28.83 -2.44 -24.15
CA GLY A 96 -28.64 -1.36 -25.11
C GLY A 96 -27.21 -0.83 -25.15
N LYS A 97 -26.86 -0.14 -26.24
CA LYS A 97 -25.49 0.35 -26.52
C LYS A 97 -25.25 1.82 -26.12
N MET A 98 -26.31 2.52 -25.73
CA MET A 98 -26.20 3.92 -25.28
C MET A 98 -25.55 3.99 -23.90
N ARG A 99 -24.79 5.07 -23.66
CA ARG A 99 -24.12 5.35 -22.38
C ARG A 99 -25.04 5.22 -21.16
N VAL A 100 -26.30 5.65 -21.27
CA VAL A 100 -27.27 5.56 -20.17
C VAL A 100 -27.49 4.13 -19.68
N HIS A 101 -27.50 3.14 -20.59
CA HIS A 101 -27.64 1.73 -20.22
C HIS A 101 -26.37 1.21 -19.52
N HIS A 102 -25.20 1.64 -19.98
CA HIS A 102 -23.93 1.30 -19.34
C HIS A 102 -23.87 1.84 -17.91
N ILE A 103 -24.26 3.11 -17.73
CA ILE A 103 -24.40 3.73 -16.39
C ILE A 103 -25.40 2.94 -15.54
N GLY A 104 -26.54 2.55 -16.10
CA GLY A 104 -27.55 1.73 -15.42
C GLY A 104 -26.98 0.40 -14.93
N ASN A 105 -26.23 -0.31 -15.78
CA ASN A 105 -25.56 -1.56 -15.40
C ASN A 105 -24.48 -1.35 -14.33
N VAL A 106 -23.61 -0.35 -14.47
CA VAL A 106 -22.57 -0.07 -13.47
C VAL A 106 -23.17 0.39 -12.14
N ASN A 107 -24.26 1.16 -12.14
CA ASN A 107 -24.99 1.51 -10.91
C ASN A 107 -25.51 0.26 -10.19
N LYS A 108 -25.97 -0.76 -10.93
CA LYS A 108 -26.36 -2.04 -10.34
C LYS A 108 -25.17 -2.78 -9.73
N VAL A 109 -24.01 -2.78 -10.40
CA VAL A 109 -22.76 -3.32 -9.82
C VAL A 109 -22.46 -2.66 -8.48
N ILE A 110 -22.48 -1.32 -8.44
CA ILE A 110 -22.23 -0.55 -7.21
C ILE A 110 -23.28 -0.86 -6.12
N ALA A 111 -24.55 -1.01 -6.49
CA ALA A 111 -25.60 -1.38 -5.56
C ALA A 111 -25.34 -2.77 -4.92
N VAL A 112 -24.99 -3.76 -5.73
CA VAL A 112 -24.64 -5.12 -5.24
C VAL A 112 -23.44 -5.07 -4.30
N LEU A 113 -22.41 -4.26 -4.60
CA LEU A 113 -21.24 -4.08 -3.73
C LEU A 113 -21.64 -3.44 -2.39
N ASN A 114 -22.51 -2.43 -2.40
CA ASN A 114 -23.01 -1.80 -1.19
C ASN A 114 -23.83 -2.76 -0.32
N GLU A 115 -24.64 -3.64 -0.92
CA GLU A 115 -25.40 -4.70 -0.22
C GLU A 115 -24.46 -5.66 0.52
N HIS A 116 -23.27 -5.92 -0.02
CA HIS A 116 -22.24 -6.74 0.59
C HIS A 116 -21.35 -5.97 1.60
N GLY A 117 -21.65 -4.69 1.84
CA GLY A 117 -20.94 -3.83 2.80
C GLY A 117 -19.69 -3.14 2.24
N ILE A 118 -19.45 -3.23 0.93
CA ILE A 118 -18.31 -2.61 0.26
C ILE A 118 -18.66 -1.18 -0.13
N LYS A 119 -18.11 -0.20 0.60
CA LYS A 119 -18.29 1.23 0.29
C LYS A 119 -17.17 1.72 -0.61
N LEU A 120 -17.50 2.03 -1.86
CA LEU A 120 -16.53 2.58 -2.81
C LEU A 120 -16.35 4.08 -2.53
N LEU A 121 -15.15 4.48 -2.09
CA LEU A 121 -14.80 5.88 -1.85
C LEU A 121 -14.28 6.52 -3.13
N GLY A 122 -14.97 7.55 -3.63
CA GLY A 122 -14.52 8.32 -4.79
C GLY A 122 -14.60 7.60 -6.14
N ILE A 123 -15.39 6.52 -6.25
CA ILE A 123 -15.67 5.85 -7.52
C ILE A 123 -17.14 6.05 -7.86
N SER A 124 -17.42 6.68 -9.00
CA SER A 124 -18.77 6.80 -9.57
C SER A 124 -18.94 5.87 -10.77
N SER A 125 -20.19 5.64 -11.18
CA SER A 125 -20.47 4.88 -12.39
C SER A 125 -19.94 5.57 -13.66
N ASN A 126 -19.89 6.90 -13.70
CA ASN A 126 -19.32 7.62 -14.83
C ASN A 126 -17.85 7.27 -15.03
N ASP A 127 -17.06 7.20 -13.96
CA ASP A 127 -15.63 6.92 -14.03
C ASP A 127 -15.34 5.58 -14.72
N ILE A 128 -16.16 4.57 -14.42
CA ILE A 128 -16.03 3.23 -15.00
C ILE A 128 -16.51 3.22 -16.45
N VAL A 129 -17.64 3.85 -16.76
CA VAL A 129 -18.16 3.93 -18.13
C VAL A 129 -17.27 4.79 -19.02
N ASP A 130 -16.51 5.73 -18.45
CA ASP A 130 -15.47 6.51 -19.14
C ASP A 130 -14.14 5.78 -19.30
N GLY A 131 -13.97 4.62 -18.64
CA GLY A 131 -12.77 3.80 -18.74
C GLY A 131 -11.59 4.38 -17.97
N ASN A 132 -11.82 5.08 -16.85
CA ASN A 132 -10.75 5.62 -16.01
C ASN A 132 -9.88 4.47 -15.44
N PRO A 133 -8.60 4.35 -15.82
CA PRO A 133 -7.76 3.20 -15.45
C PRO A 133 -7.66 3.01 -13.94
N LYS A 134 -7.29 4.07 -13.22
CA LYS A 134 -7.07 4.05 -11.77
C LYS A 134 -8.32 3.64 -11.00
N LEU A 135 -9.47 4.22 -11.36
CA LEU A 135 -10.73 3.94 -10.67
C LEU A 135 -11.30 2.57 -11.05
N THR A 136 -11.06 2.11 -12.28
CA THR A 136 -11.39 0.73 -12.71
C THR A 136 -10.57 -0.30 -11.93
N LEU A 137 -9.25 -0.11 -11.82
CA LEU A 137 -8.39 -0.97 -11.00
C LEU A 137 -8.78 -0.93 -9.52
N ALA A 138 -9.14 0.23 -8.98
CA ALA A 138 -9.61 0.35 -7.61
C ALA A 138 -10.92 -0.41 -7.37
N LEU A 139 -11.88 -0.33 -8.30
CA LEU A 139 -13.13 -1.10 -8.25
C LEU A 139 -12.85 -2.60 -8.25
N ILE A 140 -12.05 -3.08 -9.21
CA ILE A 140 -11.73 -4.52 -9.32
C ILE A 140 -10.98 -5.00 -8.08
N TRP A 141 -10.05 -4.20 -7.56
CA TRP A 141 -9.39 -4.51 -6.30
C TRP A 141 -10.36 -4.65 -5.13
N SER A 142 -11.35 -3.75 -5.00
CA SER A 142 -12.38 -3.87 -3.95
C SER A 142 -13.18 -5.17 -4.06
N ILE A 143 -13.46 -5.64 -5.28
CA ILE A 143 -14.11 -6.93 -5.54
C ILE A 143 -13.18 -8.07 -5.12
N ILE A 144 -11.96 -8.13 -5.64
CA ILE A 144 -10.97 -9.16 -5.31
C ILE A 144 -10.76 -9.24 -3.80
N GLN A 145 -10.49 -8.10 -3.15
CA GLN A 145 -10.22 -8.04 -1.72
C GLN A 145 -11.40 -8.56 -0.89
N TYR A 146 -12.64 -8.30 -1.31
CA TYR A 146 -13.80 -8.79 -0.58
C TYR A 146 -13.97 -10.30 -0.76
N TRP A 147 -14.06 -10.80 -1.99
CA TRP A 147 -14.38 -12.21 -2.23
C TRP A 147 -13.18 -13.15 -1.98
N GLN A 148 -11.97 -12.74 -2.34
CA GLN A 148 -10.77 -13.53 -2.02
C GLN A 148 -10.35 -13.37 -0.55
N GLY A 149 -10.61 -12.22 0.07
CA GLY A 149 -10.25 -11.96 1.46
C GLY A 149 -11.25 -12.47 2.50
N LYS A 150 -12.51 -12.72 2.12
CA LYS A 150 -13.56 -13.19 3.05
C LYS A 150 -13.18 -14.46 3.78
N ASP A 151 -12.67 -15.45 3.07
CA ASP A 151 -12.26 -16.74 3.67
C ASP A 151 -11.05 -16.58 4.58
N VAL A 152 -10.11 -15.70 4.21
CA VAL A 152 -8.96 -15.32 5.03
C VAL A 152 -9.43 -14.75 6.37
N ILE A 153 -10.38 -13.80 6.35
CA ILE A 153 -10.92 -13.18 7.56
C ILE A 153 -11.68 -14.20 8.43
N GLN A 154 -12.48 -15.07 7.83
CA GLN A 154 -13.25 -16.08 8.57
C GLN A 154 -12.34 -17.09 9.28
N SER A 155 -11.18 -17.41 8.69
CA SER A 155 -10.19 -18.31 9.28
C SER A 155 -9.32 -17.67 10.36
N ALA A 156 -9.25 -16.34 10.42
CA ALA A 156 -8.31 -15.62 11.27
C ALA A 156 -8.73 -15.58 12.75
N VAL A 157 -9.98 -15.22 13.10
CA VAL A 157 -10.61 -15.32 14.44
C VAL A 157 -12.13 -15.00 14.28
N PRO A 158 -13.08 -15.77 14.86
CA PRO A 158 -14.53 -15.54 14.68
C PRO A 158 -15.11 -14.23 15.29
N ASP A 159 -14.42 -13.60 16.25
CA ASP A 159 -14.92 -12.45 17.01
C ASP A 159 -14.21 -11.11 16.73
N SER A 160 -13.18 -11.11 15.88
CA SER A 160 -12.45 -9.90 15.49
C SER A 160 -12.97 -9.34 14.18
N ARG A 161 -13.88 -8.36 14.25
CA ARG A 161 -14.47 -7.73 13.05
C ARG A 161 -13.54 -6.78 12.29
N GLN A 162 -12.21 -6.85 12.45
CA GLN A 162 -11.31 -5.90 11.78
C GLN A 162 -9.80 -6.24 11.82
N THR A 163 -9.39 -7.47 11.50
CA THR A 163 -7.99 -7.69 11.09
C THR A 163 -7.80 -7.17 9.66
N ASN A 164 -6.86 -6.25 9.44
CA ASN A 164 -6.40 -5.92 8.09
C ASN A 164 -5.88 -7.22 7.46
N ILE A 165 -6.56 -7.70 6.41
CA ILE A 165 -6.22 -8.96 5.70
C ILE A 165 -4.72 -9.04 5.42
N GLU A 166 -4.13 -7.90 5.08
CA GLU A 166 -2.71 -7.83 4.79
C GLU A 166 -1.82 -8.10 6.01
N LYS A 167 -2.12 -7.52 7.18
CA LYS A 167 -1.36 -7.78 8.40
C LYS A 167 -1.47 -9.25 8.80
N PHE A 168 -2.67 -9.82 8.69
CA PHE A 168 -2.91 -11.23 8.96
C PHE A 168 -2.08 -12.11 8.01
N LEU A 169 -2.17 -11.87 6.69
CA LEU A 169 -1.42 -12.65 5.71
C LEU A 169 0.09 -12.49 5.89
N LEU A 170 0.57 -11.30 6.27
CA LEU A 170 1.99 -11.08 6.53
C LEU A 170 2.46 -11.94 7.70
N SER A 171 1.74 -11.88 8.82
CA SER A 171 2.01 -12.69 10.00
C SER A 171 1.94 -14.19 9.70
N TRP A 172 0.91 -14.62 8.97
CA TRP A 172 0.77 -16.01 8.53
C TRP A 172 1.96 -16.43 7.66
N CYS A 173 2.35 -15.64 6.67
CA CYS A 173 3.49 -15.95 5.80
C CYS A 173 4.78 -16.11 6.61
N GLN A 174 5.07 -15.16 7.51
CA GLN A 174 6.24 -15.20 8.39
C GLN A 174 6.24 -16.43 9.30
N GLN A 175 5.08 -16.79 9.86
CA GLN A 175 4.95 -17.97 10.71
C GLN A 175 5.20 -19.26 9.93
N GLN A 176 4.64 -19.37 8.71
CA GLN A 176 4.77 -20.57 7.89
C GLN A 176 6.17 -20.75 7.30
N THR A 177 6.89 -19.66 7.02
CA THR A 177 8.25 -19.71 6.46
C THR A 177 9.36 -19.60 7.50
N LYS A 178 9.04 -19.56 8.80
CA LYS A 178 10.03 -19.54 9.88
C LYS A 178 11.00 -20.73 9.77
N GLY A 179 12.29 -20.42 9.68
CA GLY A 179 13.37 -21.41 9.59
C GLY A 179 13.82 -21.76 8.16
N TYR A 180 13.17 -21.23 7.13
CA TYR A 180 13.63 -21.36 5.74
C TYR A 180 14.79 -20.41 5.48
N LYS A 181 15.89 -20.93 4.92
CA LYS A 181 17.07 -20.13 4.58
C LYS A 181 16.73 -19.17 3.44
N GLY A 182 17.22 -17.93 3.55
CA GLY A 182 17.04 -16.90 2.52
C GLY A 182 15.62 -16.34 2.41
N VAL A 183 14.73 -16.58 3.39
CA VAL A 183 13.36 -16.05 3.37
C VAL A 183 13.16 -15.05 4.49
N GLU A 184 12.91 -13.80 4.11
CA GLU A 184 12.52 -12.73 5.03
C GLU A 184 11.36 -11.93 4.43
N ILE A 185 10.17 -12.09 5.00
CA ILE A 185 8.93 -11.51 4.47
C ILE A 185 8.54 -10.29 5.31
N ASN A 186 8.81 -9.10 4.79
CA ASN A 186 8.52 -7.82 5.45
C ASN A 186 7.46 -6.99 4.70
N ASP A 187 7.18 -7.35 3.45
CA ASP A 187 6.22 -6.66 2.59
C ASP A 187 5.52 -7.64 1.63
N PHE A 188 4.62 -7.12 0.80
CA PHE A 188 4.06 -7.82 -0.37
C PHE A 188 4.64 -7.27 -1.67
N THR A 189 5.91 -6.88 -1.66
CA THR A 189 6.62 -6.31 -2.80
C THR A 189 7.97 -7.00 -3.00
N ARG A 190 9.06 -6.47 -2.42
CA ARG A 190 10.43 -6.94 -2.71
C ARG A 190 10.78 -8.25 -2.00
N SER A 191 10.16 -8.55 -0.85
CA SER A 191 10.35 -9.81 -0.13
C SER A 191 9.99 -11.06 -0.93
N TRP A 192 9.30 -10.90 -2.07
CA TRP A 192 8.82 -12.00 -2.92
C TRP A 192 9.59 -12.10 -4.24
N GLN A 193 10.48 -11.15 -4.52
CA GLN A 193 11.10 -10.95 -5.83
C GLN A 193 12.12 -12.04 -6.20
N ASP A 194 12.76 -12.67 -5.21
CA ASP A 194 13.68 -13.80 -5.42
C ASP A 194 12.98 -15.16 -5.62
N GLY A 195 11.65 -15.19 -5.44
CA GLY A 195 10.82 -16.38 -5.53
C GLY A 195 10.97 -17.38 -4.38
N LEU A 196 11.85 -17.14 -3.41
CA LEU A 196 12.09 -18.08 -2.30
C LEU A 196 10.89 -18.13 -1.36
N ALA A 197 10.27 -16.98 -1.06
CA ALA A 197 9.08 -16.90 -0.20
C ALA A 197 7.90 -17.75 -0.73
N PHE A 198 7.62 -17.70 -2.04
CA PHE A 198 6.57 -18.53 -2.65
C PHE A 198 6.87 -20.03 -2.52
N ASN A 199 8.11 -20.43 -2.83
CA ASN A 199 8.52 -21.83 -2.74
C ASN A 199 8.53 -22.33 -1.30
N ALA A 200 8.97 -21.51 -0.34
CA ALA A 200 8.98 -21.87 1.07
C ALA A 200 7.57 -22.16 1.59
N LEU A 201 6.58 -21.31 1.24
CA LEU A 201 5.17 -21.57 1.56
C LEU A 201 4.70 -22.88 0.96
N ILE A 202 4.93 -23.13 -0.33
CA ILE A 202 4.51 -24.39 -0.98
C ILE A 202 5.17 -25.60 -0.28
N HIS A 203 6.49 -25.54 -0.07
CA HIS A 203 7.26 -26.61 0.57
C HIS A 203 6.78 -26.86 2.01
N LYS A 204 6.34 -25.83 2.74
CA LYS A 204 5.88 -25.98 4.12
C LYS A 204 4.69 -26.93 4.24
N PHE A 205 3.74 -26.83 3.31
CA PHE A 205 2.53 -27.67 3.31
C PHE A 205 2.70 -28.95 2.49
N ARG A 206 3.64 -28.97 1.54
CA ARG A 206 3.94 -30.11 0.66
C ARG A 206 5.45 -30.27 0.46
N PRO A 207 6.19 -30.72 1.49
CA PRO A 207 7.64 -30.89 1.43
C PRO A 207 8.07 -32.04 0.50
N ASP A 208 7.12 -32.90 0.11
CA ASP A 208 7.34 -34.01 -0.81
C ASP A 208 7.53 -33.60 -2.28
N LEU A 209 7.20 -32.35 -2.63
CA LEU A 209 7.18 -31.92 -4.03
C LEU A 209 8.57 -31.60 -4.60
N PHE A 210 9.48 -31.12 -3.78
CA PHE A 210 10.84 -30.72 -4.18
C PHE A 210 11.73 -30.51 -2.96
N ASP A 211 13.05 -30.53 -3.15
CA ASP A 211 14.01 -30.11 -2.12
C ASP A 211 14.16 -28.59 -2.15
N TYR A 212 13.94 -27.93 -1.01
CA TYR A 212 14.07 -26.48 -0.90
C TYR A 212 15.53 -26.00 -1.02
N ASP A 213 16.51 -26.75 -0.50
CA ASP A 213 17.91 -26.31 -0.48
C ASP A 213 18.49 -26.17 -1.91
N ASP A 214 17.97 -26.92 -2.88
CA ASP A 214 18.31 -26.80 -4.30
C ASP A 214 17.95 -25.43 -4.91
N LEU A 215 17.01 -24.71 -4.31
CA LEU A 215 16.54 -23.40 -4.81
C LEU A 215 17.45 -22.24 -4.41
N LEU A 216 18.29 -22.40 -3.39
CA LEU A 216 19.12 -21.33 -2.83
C LEU A 216 20.20 -20.83 -3.81
N GLN A 217 20.57 -21.65 -4.79
CA GLN A 217 21.58 -21.31 -5.81
C GLN A 217 20.96 -20.94 -7.16
N ASN A 218 19.64 -20.97 -7.28
CA ASN A 218 18.95 -20.67 -8.53
C ASN A 218 18.77 -19.15 -8.72
N ALA A 219 18.68 -18.74 -9.98
CA ALA A 219 18.28 -17.38 -10.31
C ALA A 219 16.80 -17.13 -9.93
N SER A 220 16.50 -15.91 -9.49
CA SER A 220 15.16 -15.48 -9.06
C SER A 220 14.05 -15.83 -10.05
N ALA A 221 14.28 -15.60 -11.35
CA ALA A 221 13.33 -15.92 -12.41
C ALA A 221 12.96 -17.42 -12.42
N ARG A 222 13.94 -18.30 -12.20
CA ARG A 222 13.74 -19.74 -12.17
C ARG A 222 12.96 -20.17 -10.92
N ASN A 223 13.24 -19.55 -9.78
CA ASN A 223 12.51 -19.82 -8.53
C ASN A 223 11.04 -19.39 -8.65
N LEU A 224 10.76 -18.22 -9.23
CA LEU A 224 9.41 -17.74 -9.48
C LEU A 224 8.65 -18.66 -10.46
N GLU A 225 9.29 -19.02 -11.59
CA GLU A 225 8.71 -19.94 -12.58
C GLU A 225 8.37 -21.30 -11.97
N HIS A 226 9.28 -21.82 -11.14
CA HIS A 226 9.09 -23.06 -10.41
C HIS A 226 7.88 -22.97 -9.46
N ALA A 227 7.83 -21.94 -8.61
CA ALA A 227 6.72 -21.76 -7.67
C ALA A 227 5.36 -21.72 -8.38
N PHE A 228 5.24 -20.92 -9.45
CA PHE A 228 3.98 -20.78 -10.19
C PHE A 228 3.60 -22.05 -10.95
N SER A 229 4.58 -22.79 -11.46
CA SER A 229 4.36 -24.08 -12.11
C SER A 229 3.83 -25.11 -11.12
N VAL A 230 4.44 -25.20 -9.93
CA VAL A 230 3.98 -26.12 -8.88
C VAL A 230 2.59 -25.72 -8.39
N ALA A 231 2.37 -24.43 -8.12
CA ALA A 231 1.08 -23.88 -7.70
C ALA A 231 -0.06 -24.24 -8.68
N LYS A 232 0.18 -24.06 -9.99
CA LYS A 232 -0.78 -24.40 -11.04
C LYS A 232 -1.04 -25.89 -11.13
N ASN A 233 0.01 -26.70 -11.17
CA ASN A 233 -0.12 -28.13 -11.44
C ASN A 233 -0.74 -28.88 -10.25
N VAL A 234 -0.33 -28.55 -9.03
CA VAL A 234 -0.69 -29.27 -7.80
C VAL A 234 -1.89 -28.64 -7.10
N PHE A 235 -1.91 -27.31 -6.95
CA PHE A 235 -2.93 -26.60 -6.16
C PHE A 235 -4.01 -25.94 -7.02
N LYS A 236 -3.92 -26.08 -8.35
CA LYS A 236 -4.85 -25.48 -9.33
C LYS A 236 -4.99 -23.97 -9.17
N ILE A 237 -3.92 -23.30 -8.73
CA ILE A 237 -3.85 -21.84 -8.70
C ILE A 237 -3.35 -21.37 -10.04
N ASP A 238 -4.21 -20.68 -10.80
CA ASP A 238 -3.82 -20.13 -12.08
C ASP A 238 -2.72 -19.08 -11.98
N ARG A 239 -1.98 -18.94 -13.09
CA ARG A 239 -0.82 -18.06 -13.17
C ARG A 239 -1.26 -16.63 -13.45
N TYR A 240 -1.66 -15.91 -12.41
CA TYR A 240 -2.04 -14.50 -12.50
C TYR A 240 -0.85 -13.56 -12.64
N LEU A 241 0.33 -13.96 -12.13
CA LEU A 241 1.54 -13.15 -12.15
C LEU A 241 2.52 -13.63 -13.21
N ASP A 242 3.09 -12.69 -13.97
CA ASP A 242 4.21 -12.96 -14.85
C ASP A 242 5.52 -12.77 -14.09
N VAL A 243 6.53 -13.59 -14.41
CA VAL A 243 7.84 -13.57 -13.71
C VAL A 243 8.51 -12.21 -13.89
N GLU A 244 8.49 -11.68 -15.12
CA GLU A 244 9.08 -10.38 -15.45
C GLU A 244 8.44 -9.22 -14.65
N ASP A 245 7.13 -9.27 -14.45
CA ASP A 245 6.40 -8.22 -13.73
C ASP A 245 6.80 -8.19 -12.23
N ILE A 246 7.16 -9.34 -11.65
CA ILE A 246 7.67 -9.44 -10.26
C ILE A 246 9.16 -9.08 -10.19
N LEU A 247 9.92 -9.36 -11.23
CA LEU A 247 11.34 -9.02 -11.27
C LEU A 247 11.60 -7.52 -11.54
N SER A 248 10.55 -6.75 -11.87
CA SER A 248 10.63 -5.29 -11.99
C SER A 248 11.20 -4.63 -10.72
N ASP A 249 11.72 -3.41 -10.87
CA ASP A 249 12.27 -2.63 -9.73
C ASP A 249 11.22 -2.33 -8.63
N TYR A 250 9.94 -2.44 -9.00
CA TYR A 250 8.80 -2.03 -8.19
C TYR A 250 7.60 -2.98 -8.36
N PRO A 251 7.67 -4.20 -7.80
CA PRO A 251 6.59 -5.18 -7.91
C PRO A 251 5.27 -4.64 -7.36
N ASP A 252 4.14 -4.96 -8.01
CA ASP A 252 2.84 -4.47 -7.56
C ASP A 252 2.33 -5.23 -6.32
N ARG A 253 2.19 -4.49 -5.22
CA ARG A 253 1.74 -5.00 -3.91
C ARG A 253 0.43 -5.77 -3.98
N LYS A 254 -0.57 -5.23 -4.69
CA LYS A 254 -1.91 -5.80 -4.74
C LYS A 254 -1.93 -7.11 -5.52
N SER A 255 -1.16 -7.18 -6.61
CA SER A 255 -1.03 -8.38 -7.42
C SER A 255 -0.37 -9.53 -6.63
N ILE A 256 0.71 -9.24 -5.89
CA ILE A 256 1.34 -10.23 -4.99
C ILE A 256 0.37 -10.65 -3.87
N LEU A 257 -0.26 -9.68 -3.19
CA LEU A 257 -1.21 -9.95 -2.11
C LEU A 257 -2.39 -10.82 -2.59
N MET A 258 -2.93 -10.56 -3.78
CA MET A 258 -3.97 -11.38 -4.41
C MET A 258 -3.49 -12.82 -4.63
N TYR A 259 -2.26 -13.01 -5.11
CA TYR A 259 -1.72 -14.35 -5.33
C TYR A 259 -1.50 -15.10 -4.00
N VAL A 260 -1.03 -14.39 -2.97
CA VAL A 260 -0.87 -14.95 -1.62
C VAL A 260 -2.23 -15.31 -1.00
N MET A 261 -3.28 -14.52 -1.22
CA MET A 261 -4.65 -14.92 -0.83
C MET A 261 -5.07 -16.24 -1.48
N CYS A 262 -4.75 -16.44 -2.76
CA CYS A 262 -5.04 -17.70 -3.45
C CYS A 262 -4.25 -18.88 -2.85
N LEU A 263 -2.97 -18.68 -2.53
CA LEU A 263 -2.15 -19.69 -1.84
C LEU A 263 -2.76 -20.02 -0.48
N PHE A 264 -3.13 -19.02 0.32
CA PHE A 264 -3.74 -19.22 1.63
C PHE A 264 -5.02 -20.07 1.56
N GLN A 265 -5.87 -19.83 0.56
CA GLN A 265 -7.14 -20.56 0.39
C GLN A 265 -6.94 -22.03 -0.02
N GLN A 266 -5.91 -22.33 -0.80
CA GLN A 266 -5.68 -23.68 -1.36
C GLN A 266 -4.71 -24.52 -0.53
N LEU A 267 -3.82 -23.88 0.23
CA LEU A 267 -2.96 -24.59 1.16
C LEU A 267 -3.81 -25.03 2.35
N PRO A 268 -3.74 -26.32 2.76
CA PRO A 268 -4.57 -26.84 3.84
C PRO A 268 -4.51 -25.92 5.05
N SER A 269 -5.65 -25.68 5.70
CA SER A 269 -5.69 -25.08 7.03
C SER A 269 -5.08 -26.07 8.03
N SER A 270 -3.75 -26.25 7.98
CA SER A 270 -2.98 -26.78 9.10
C SER A 270 -3.42 -25.95 10.28
N ASN A 271 -4.10 -26.58 11.25
CA ASN A 271 -4.71 -25.95 12.43
C ASN A 271 -4.06 -24.61 12.68
N ILE A 272 -4.78 -23.52 12.38
CA ILE A 272 -4.36 -22.18 12.75
C ILE A 272 -4.46 -22.13 14.26
N VAL A 273 -3.50 -22.79 14.91
CA VAL A 273 -3.02 -22.37 16.20
C VAL A 273 -2.26 -21.12 15.81
N ILE A 274 -2.91 -19.97 15.94
CA ILE A 274 -2.18 -18.77 16.32
C ILE A 274 -1.55 -19.18 17.65
N GLU A 275 -0.38 -19.81 17.55
CA GLU A 275 0.60 -19.74 18.62
C GLU A 275 0.94 -18.26 18.61
N ASP A 276 0.21 -17.49 19.42
CA ASP A 276 0.85 -16.40 20.13
C ASP A 276 2.20 -16.99 20.56
N ASN A 277 3.29 -16.37 20.12
CA ASN A 277 4.60 -16.72 20.63
C ASN A 277 4.67 -16.25 22.09
N GLU A 278 3.88 -16.88 22.94
CA GLU A 278 4.05 -17.05 24.37
C GLU A 278 3.67 -18.50 24.69
N LYS A 279 4.41 -19.46 24.15
CA LYS A 279 4.46 -20.79 24.79
C LYS A 279 5.27 -20.68 26.08
N ASN A 280 4.54 -20.66 27.19
CA ASN A 280 4.72 -21.67 28.23
C ASN A 280 3.49 -21.69 29.14
N GLU A 281 2.57 -22.62 28.90
CA GLU A 281 1.85 -23.28 30.00
C GLU A 281 1.47 -24.71 29.60
N PRO A 282 1.55 -25.68 30.53
CA PRO A 282 0.69 -26.84 30.51
C PRO A 282 -0.52 -26.63 31.44
N SER A 283 -1.69 -26.51 30.80
CA SER A 283 -3.01 -27.05 31.15
C SER A 283 -3.44 -27.28 32.62
N THR A 284 -4.70 -26.88 32.83
CA THR A 284 -5.74 -27.48 33.70
C THR A 284 -5.94 -26.83 35.07
N THR A 285 -7.00 -26.02 35.12
CA THR A 285 -8.08 -26.02 36.13
C THR A 285 -7.66 -26.38 37.56
N THR A 286 -7.68 -25.42 38.50
CA THR A 286 -8.68 -25.31 39.60
C THR A 286 -8.39 -24.03 40.40
N ILE A 287 -9.46 -23.35 40.80
CA ILE A 287 -9.57 -22.11 41.59
C ILE A 287 -8.69 -22.08 42.86
N THR A 288 -7.88 -21.02 43.05
CA THR A 288 -7.62 -20.39 44.37
C THR A 288 -7.03 -18.97 44.24
N SER A 289 -7.80 -17.99 44.75
CA SER A 289 -7.39 -16.72 45.39
C SER A 289 -5.98 -16.15 45.12
N ASP A 290 -5.82 -15.29 44.12
CA ASP A 290 -4.82 -14.20 44.15
C ASP A 290 -5.10 -13.09 43.09
N ASP A 291 -6.32 -12.54 43.11
CA ASP A 291 -6.86 -11.62 42.09
C ASP A 291 -6.42 -10.13 42.22
N THR A 292 -5.32 -9.81 42.92
CA THR A 292 -4.91 -8.40 43.14
C THR A 292 -3.57 -8.00 42.52
N THR A 293 -2.80 -8.96 42.00
CA THR A 293 -1.46 -8.71 41.44
C THR A 293 -1.46 -8.60 39.91
N GLU A 294 -2.33 -9.32 39.19
CA GLU A 294 -2.43 -9.28 37.71
C GLU A 294 -3.11 -8.03 37.16
N ILE A 295 -4.01 -7.40 37.91
CA ILE A 295 -4.67 -6.16 37.47
C ILE A 295 -3.69 -4.97 37.47
N LYS A 296 -2.64 -5.01 38.31
CA LYS A 296 -1.60 -3.96 38.35
C LYS A 296 -0.64 -4.04 37.16
N SER A 297 -0.21 -5.22 36.74
CA SER A 297 0.78 -5.40 35.66
C SER A 297 0.23 -5.06 34.28
N LEU A 298 -1.04 -5.37 34.00
CA LEU A 298 -1.71 -4.97 32.75
C LEU A 298 -1.93 -3.45 32.66
N SER A 299 -2.18 -2.80 33.80
CA SER A 299 -2.33 -1.34 33.87
C SER A 299 -0.99 -0.60 33.72
N GLU A 300 0.12 -1.19 34.18
CA GLU A 300 1.46 -0.60 34.07
C GLU A 300 1.99 -0.63 32.62
N ASN A 301 1.67 -1.67 31.84
CA ASN A 301 2.07 -1.78 30.43
C ASN A 301 1.35 -0.76 29.53
N ALA A 302 0.04 -0.58 29.69
CA ALA A 302 -0.72 0.41 28.94
C ALA A 302 -0.31 1.86 29.27
N ALA A 303 0.05 2.14 30.53
CA ALA A 303 0.59 3.44 30.93
C ALA A 303 1.97 3.71 30.30
N THR A 304 2.81 2.68 30.19
CA THR A 304 4.13 2.76 29.56
C THR A 304 4.02 3.00 28.05
N GLU A 305 3.09 2.32 27.37
CA GLU A 305 2.80 2.55 25.95
C GLU A 305 2.27 3.96 25.68
N LEU A 306 1.39 4.47 26.56
CA LEU A 306 0.88 5.84 26.49
C LEU A 306 2.02 6.87 26.60
N GLU A 307 2.92 6.66 27.57
CA GLU A 307 4.05 7.57 27.79
C GLU A 307 5.04 7.55 26.63
N ASN A 308 5.29 6.37 26.05
CA ASN A 308 6.11 6.22 24.86
C ASN A 308 5.50 6.96 23.66
N PHE A 309 4.18 6.82 23.45
CA PHE A 309 3.47 7.54 22.39
C PHE A 309 3.52 9.06 22.60
N LYS A 310 3.28 9.55 23.83
CA LYS A 310 3.38 10.99 24.17
C LYS A 310 4.78 11.53 23.92
N THR A 311 5.82 10.79 24.34
CA THR A 311 7.21 11.15 24.09
C THR A 311 7.53 11.22 22.60
N ASN A 312 7.00 10.27 21.81
CA ASN A 312 7.22 10.23 20.36
C ASN A 312 6.56 11.40 19.63
N ILE A 313 5.31 11.74 19.97
CA ILE A 313 4.61 12.86 19.33
C ILE A 313 5.27 14.21 19.68
N GLU A 314 5.74 14.37 20.93
CA GLU A 314 6.47 15.55 21.36
C GLU A 314 7.82 15.69 20.63
N ARG A 315 8.58 14.60 20.50
CA ARG A 315 9.83 14.58 19.74
C ARG A 315 9.62 15.03 18.30
N ILE A 316 8.55 14.55 17.66
CA ILE A 316 8.23 14.93 16.28
C ILE A 316 7.75 16.40 16.20
N LEU A 317 6.96 16.88 17.15
CA LEU A 317 6.55 18.28 17.21
C LEU A 317 7.75 19.23 17.42
N GLN A 318 8.75 18.83 18.21
CA GLN A 318 10.02 19.56 18.36
C GLN A 318 10.83 19.55 17.07
N TRP A 319 10.88 18.42 16.37
CA TRP A 319 11.52 18.34 15.05
C TRP A 319 10.84 19.28 14.04
N ILE A 320 9.51 19.31 13.99
CA ILE A 320 8.77 20.27 13.14
C ILE A 320 9.05 21.73 13.56
N LEU A 321 9.11 22.03 14.86
CA LEU A 321 9.51 23.37 15.33
C LEU A 321 10.91 23.76 14.83
N GLN A 322 11.87 22.84 14.86
CA GLN A 322 13.22 23.10 14.37
C GLN A 322 13.21 23.37 12.85
N LEU A 323 12.49 22.56 12.08
CA LEU A 323 12.39 22.78 10.63
C LEU A 323 11.67 24.08 10.26
N GLU A 324 10.64 24.45 11.01
CA GLU A 324 9.97 25.75 10.83
C GLU A 324 10.95 26.92 11.08
N ASP A 325 11.77 26.85 12.13
CA ASP A 325 12.79 27.87 12.44
C ASP A 325 13.91 27.89 11.38
N GLU A 326 14.35 26.73 10.90
CA GLU A 326 15.30 26.62 9.80
C GLU A 326 14.76 27.26 8.52
N LEU A 327 13.48 27.01 8.19
CA LEU A 327 12.83 27.61 7.03
C LEU A 327 12.64 29.13 7.20
N ASP A 328 12.31 29.61 8.40
CA ASP A 328 12.14 31.04 8.67
C ASP A 328 13.46 31.83 8.68
N LYS A 329 14.58 31.17 9.02
CA LYS A 329 15.94 31.74 8.95
C LYS A 329 16.47 31.87 7.52
N GLN A 330 15.92 31.14 6.56
CA GLN A 330 16.28 31.32 5.15
C GLN A 330 15.84 32.71 4.69
N ASP A 331 16.75 33.43 4.03
CA ASP A 331 16.44 34.74 3.46
C ASP A 331 15.26 34.61 2.50
N LYS A 332 14.19 35.38 2.72
CA LYS A 332 12.95 35.32 1.94
C LYS A 332 13.07 36.08 0.61
N THR A 333 14.10 36.92 0.47
CA THR A 333 14.36 37.67 -0.75
C THR A 333 15.31 36.90 -1.67
N VAL A 334 14.97 36.82 -2.95
CA VAL A 334 15.87 36.27 -3.96
C VAL A 334 16.93 37.32 -4.25
N SER A 335 18.21 36.98 -3.98
CA SER A 335 19.31 37.90 -4.26
C SER A 335 19.47 38.12 -5.77
N ASN A 336 19.99 39.28 -6.17
CA ASN A 336 20.39 39.52 -7.58
C ASN A 336 21.82 39.04 -7.88
N ASP A 337 22.55 38.58 -6.86
CA ASP A 337 23.89 38.03 -7.01
C ASP A 337 23.84 36.51 -7.22
N LEU A 338 24.40 36.04 -8.34
CA LEU A 338 24.38 34.62 -8.74
C LEU A 338 25.02 33.71 -7.68
N LYS A 339 26.04 34.17 -6.97
CA LYS A 339 26.70 33.37 -5.94
C LYS A 339 25.78 33.20 -4.73
N THR A 340 25.12 34.28 -4.30
CA THR A 340 24.11 34.23 -3.23
C THR A 340 22.88 33.39 -3.62
N ILE A 341 22.39 33.45 -4.86
CA ILE A 341 21.27 32.60 -5.32
C ILE A 341 21.63 31.11 -5.23
N LYS A 342 22.84 30.74 -5.67
CA LYS A 342 23.30 29.34 -5.59
C LYS A 342 23.38 28.86 -4.14
N GLU A 343 23.87 29.70 -3.24
CA GLU A 343 23.92 29.41 -1.81
C GLU A 343 22.51 29.28 -1.21
N GLN A 344 21.57 30.18 -1.56
CA GLN A 344 20.17 30.11 -1.16
C GLN A 344 19.49 28.82 -1.66
N PHE A 345 19.72 28.44 -2.92
CA PHE A 345 19.17 27.22 -3.51
C PHE A 345 19.72 25.97 -2.82
N GLN A 346 21.05 25.88 -2.64
CA GLN A 346 21.68 24.72 -2.00
C GLN A 346 21.23 24.57 -0.55
N ASN A 347 21.13 25.66 0.20
CA ASN A 347 20.60 25.65 1.57
C ASN A 347 19.14 25.17 1.62
N HIS A 348 18.32 25.56 0.64
CA HIS A 348 16.93 25.12 0.56
C HIS A 348 16.80 23.67 0.09
N GLU A 349 17.68 23.21 -0.79
CA GLU A 349 17.76 21.81 -1.25
C GLU A 349 18.11 20.86 -0.09
N GLU A 350 19.12 21.21 0.72
CA GLU A 350 19.48 20.46 1.93
C GLU A 350 18.31 20.38 2.92
N PHE A 351 17.59 21.48 3.09
CA PHE A 351 16.36 21.52 3.88
C PHE A 351 15.27 20.57 3.32
N MET A 352 15.04 20.55 2.00
CA MET A 352 14.04 19.69 1.37
C MET A 352 14.40 18.20 1.45
N ILE A 353 15.68 17.86 1.39
CA ILE A 353 16.18 16.50 1.63
C ILE A 353 15.89 16.09 3.07
N SER A 354 16.18 16.97 4.04
CA SER A 354 15.88 16.75 5.47
C SER A 354 14.37 16.55 5.70
N LEU A 355 13.54 17.40 5.11
CA LEU A 355 12.07 17.33 5.19
C LEU A 355 11.53 16.00 4.65
N THR A 356 12.07 15.51 3.53
CA THR A 356 11.56 14.31 2.86
C THR A 356 12.06 13.01 3.51
N LYS A 357 13.28 13.01 4.06
CA LYS A 357 13.91 11.83 4.67
C LYS A 357 13.05 11.22 5.79
N ASP A 358 12.43 12.06 6.60
CA ASP A 358 11.69 11.65 7.79
C ASP A 358 10.16 11.85 7.68
N GLN A 359 9.65 12.14 6.48
CA GLN A 359 8.21 12.34 6.23
C GLN A 359 7.33 11.16 6.67
N ASN A 360 7.84 9.92 6.56
CA ASN A 360 7.08 8.72 6.94
C ASN A 360 6.77 8.71 8.45
N GLN A 361 7.62 9.30 9.29
CA GLN A 361 7.42 9.36 10.75
C GLN A 361 6.11 10.08 11.13
N ILE A 362 5.67 11.06 10.33
CA ILE A 362 4.40 11.77 10.54
C ILE A 362 3.21 10.85 10.27
N GLY A 363 3.26 10.07 9.19
CA GLY A 363 2.22 9.09 8.87
C GLY A 363 2.13 8.00 9.93
N ASP A 364 3.29 7.51 10.38
CA ASP A 364 3.40 6.44 11.36
C ASP A 364 2.85 6.87 12.73
N ILE A 365 3.22 8.04 13.25
CA ILE A 365 2.73 8.52 14.56
C ILE A 365 1.24 8.87 14.52
N LEU A 366 0.72 9.38 13.40
CA LEU A 366 -0.71 9.63 13.23
C LEU A 366 -1.49 8.31 13.16
N HIS A 367 -0.93 7.27 12.56
CA HIS A 367 -1.51 5.94 12.56
C HIS A 367 -1.48 5.31 13.95
N GLU A 368 -0.35 5.39 14.65
CA GLU A 368 -0.13 4.93 16.02
C GLU A 368 -1.11 5.59 16.98
N GLY A 369 -1.30 6.91 16.91
CA GLY A 369 -2.25 7.63 17.77
C GLY A 369 -3.71 7.26 17.51
N ASN A 370 -4.12 7.07 16.25
CA ASN A 370 -5.47 6.59 15.92
C ASN A 370 -5.71 5.15 16.39
N HIS A 371 -4.68 4.31 16.33
CA HIS A 371 -4.70 2.96 16.87
C HIS A 371 -4.84 3.01 18.40
N PHE A 372 -4.01 3.80 19.07
CA PHE A 372 -3.99 3.96 20.53
C PHE A 372 -5.35 4.43 21.08
N LEU A 373 -5.95 5.45 20.45
CA LEU A 373 -7.28 5.96 20.81
C LEU A 373 -8.41 4.93 20.59
N LYS A 374 -8.20 3.92 19.75
CA LYS A 374 -9.17 2.87 19.46
C LYS A 374 -9.00 1.66 20.37
N SER A 375 -7.77 1.32 20.75
CA SER A 375 -7.44 0.16 21.61
C SER A 375 -7.57 0.47 23.10
N HIS A 376 -7.19 1.68 23.54
CA HIS A 376 -7.02 1.98 24.97
C HIS A 376 -8.08 2.92 25.56
N LYS A 377 -9.14 3.23 24.81
CA LYS A 377 -10.18 4.21 25.20
C LYS A 377 -10.81 3.99 26.58
N MET A 378 -10.94 2.75 27.03
CA MET A 378 -11.53 2.42 28.34
C MET A 378 -10.55 2.53 29.53
N ASN A 379 -9.24 2.68 29.24
CA ASN A 379 -8.17 2.70 30.24
C ASN A 379 -7.50 4.09 30.39
N MET A 380 -7.98 5.11 29.68
CA MET A 380 -7.42 6.47 29.70
C MET A 380 -8.09 7.36 30.76
N GLN A 381 -7.32 8.29 31.36
CA GLN A 381 -7.89 9.27 32.29
C GLN A 381 -8.83 10.24 31.56
N PRO A 382 -9.83 10.82 32.26
CA PRO A 382 -10.71 11.83 31.68
C PRO A 382 -9.91 13.04 31.17
N GLY A 383 -9.90 13.25 29.85
CA GLY A 383 -9.22 14.39 29.20
C GLY A 383 -8.03 13.99 28.31
N GLU A 384 -7.37 12.87 28.56
CA GLU A 384 -6.19 12.44 27.79
C GLU A 384 -6.53 12.08 26.34
N GLU A 385 -7.73 11.53 26.09
CA GLU A 385 -8.22 11.28 24.73
C GLU A 385 -8.33 12.57 23.91
N ASN A 386 -8.75 13.67 24.55
CA ASN A 386 -8.89 14.95 23.86
C ASN A 386 -7.52 15.61 23.62
N GLU A 387 -6.61 15.51 24.58
CA GLU A 387 -5.25 16.02 24.47
C GLU A 387 -4.49 15.33 23.33
N ILE A 388 -4.52 14.00 23.26
CA ILE A 388 -3.88 13.25 22.15
C ILE A 388 -4.48 13.64 20.79
N LYS A 389 -5.81 13.76 20.70
CA LYS A 389 -6.46 14.20 19.46
C LYS A 389 -6.05 15.62 19.05
N GLU A 390 -5.88 16.52 20.01
CA GLU A 390 -5.45 17.89 19.75
C GLU A 390 -3.99 17.96 19.32
N GLN A 391 -3.10 17.19 19.96
CA GLN A 391 -1.69 17.07 19.57
C GLN A 391 -1.56 16.50 18.15
N MET A 392 -2.31 15.43 17.81
CA MET A 392 -2.31 14.84 16.46
C MET A 392 -2.84 15.81 15.40
N LYS A 393 -3.91 16.57 15.70
CA LYS A 393 -4.42 17.61 14.79
C LYS A 393 -3.39 18.72 14.57
N THR A 394 -2.75 19.16 15.65
CA THR A 394 -1.71 20.21 15.61
C THR A 394 -0.52 19.74 14.80
N LEU A 395 -0.07 18.50 15.01
CA LEU A 395 1.01 17.87 14.25
C LEU A 395 0.70 17.87 12.75
N ASN A 396 -0.47 17.34 12.37
CA ASN A 396 -0.86 17.25 10.97
C ASN A 396 -0.98 18.64 10.31
N TYR A 397 -1.57 19.61 11.01
CA TYR A 397 -1.69 20.98 10.53
C TYR A 397 -0.32 21.64 10.29
N ARG A 398 0.59 21.54 11.26
CA ARG A 398 1.92 22.15 11.17
C ARG A 398 2.77 21.50 10.09
N TRP A 399 2.69 20.18 9.97
CA TRP A 399 3.34 19.45 8.88
C TRP A 399 2.88 19.92 7.49
N GLU A 400 1.56 19.97 7.25
CA GLU A 400 1.03 20.41 5.95
C GLU A 400 1.36 21.88 5.67
N LEU A 401 1.35 22.74 6.69
CA LEU A 401 1.74 24.15 6.56
C LEU A 401 3.22 24.30 6.22
N LEU A 402 4.11 23.57 6.91
CA LEU A 402 5.55 23.57 6.66
C LEU A 402 5.84 23.11 5.23
N ARG A 403 5.20 22.01 4.81
CA ARG A 403 5.29 21.48 3.45
C ARG A 403 4.81 22.49 2.41
N SER A 404 3.66 23.14 2.62
CA SER A 404 3.16 24.16 1.68
C SER A 404 4.15 25.32 1.54
N LYS A 405 4.64 25.86 2.66
CA LYS A 405 5.61 26.97 2.67
C LYS A 405 6.93 26.59 2.01
N SER A 406 7.39 25.35 2.18
CA SER A 406 8.63 24.90 1.56
C SER A 406 8.48 24.73 0.05
N LEU A 407 7.33 24.23 -0.44
CA LEU A 407 7.05 24.18 -1.88
C LEU A 407 6.93 25.58 -2.49
N ASP A 408 6.24 26.51 -1.83
CA ASP A 408 6.10 27.90 -2.30
C ASP A 408 7.46 28.63 -2.39
N ARG A 409 8.45 28.21 -1.60
CA ARG A 409 9.80 28.76 -1.64
C ARG A 409 10.62 28.21 -2.82
N GLN A 410 10.33 26.99 -3.24
CA GLN A 410 10.99 26.32 -4.36
C GLN A 410 10.51 26.85 -5.72
N SER A 411 9.25 27.29 -5.81
CA SER A 411 8.64 27.93 -6.99
C SER A 411 9.07 29.37 -7.16
#